data_AF-A0A316ENE7-F1
#
_entry.id   AF-A0A316ENE7-F1
#
_cell.length_a   1.000
_cell.length_b   1.000
_cell.length_c   1.000
_cell.angle_alpha   90.00
_cell.angle_beta   90.00
_cell.angle_gamma   90.00
#
_symmetry.space_group_name_H-M   'P 1'
#
loop_
_entity.id
_entity.type
_entity.pdbx_description
1 polymer ?
#
loop_
_entity_poly.entity_id
_entity_poly.type
_entity_poly.pdbx_seq_one_letter_code
_entity_poly.pdbx_strand_id
1 'polypeptide(L)'
;MSSTWRYRDDRTVLAAIGTRLESQVNRISVRLPRSLAESAIAAWDREESGGFGEESREEYEMRDDAAELAWIGLAISERGVWDGEEAVVDLNVVQVAAALRAAQ
;
A
#
# COMPACT_ATOMS: atom_id res chain seq x y z
N MET A 1 2.85 -14.80 -34.72
CA MET A 1 2.42 -14.16 -33.45
C MET A 1 3.47 -13.15 -33.05
N SER A 2 3.10 -11.87 -32.88
CA SER A 2 4.06 -10.83 -32.45
C SER A 2 4.36 -10.98 -30.96
N SER A 3 5.58 -10.61 -30.52
CA SER A 3 6.01 -10.68 -29.11
C SER A 3 5.05 -9.93 -28.17
N THR A 4 4.47 -8.82 -28.61
CA THR A 4 3.50 -8.02 -27.86
C THR A 4 2.20 -8.77 -27.55
N TRP A 5 1.73 -9.63 -28.46
CA TRP A 5 0.54 -10.45 -28.24
C TRP A 5 0.78 -11.49 -27.15
N ARG A 6 1.96 -12.14 -27.18
CA ARG A 6 2.36 -13.08 -26.13
C ARG A 6 2.43 -12.41 -24.76
N TYR A 7 3.05 -11.24 -24.65
CA TYR A 7 3.14 -10.52 -23.37
C TYR A 7 1.78 -10.08 -22.82
N ARG A 8 0.81 -9.75 -23.68
CA ARG A 8 -0.54 -9.42 -23.25
C ARG A 8 -1.26 -10.66 -22.71
N ASP A 9 -1.18 -11.78 -23.42
CA ASP A 9 -1.80 -13.04 -22.98
C ASP A 9 -1.18 -13.52 -21.66
N ASP A 10 0.14 -13.46 -21.54
CA ASP A 10 0.86 -13.78 -20.29
C ASP A 10 0.36 -12.88 -19.14
N ARG A 11 0.22 -11.57 -19.37
CA ARG A 11 -0.31 -10.64 -18.35
C ARG A 11 -1.74 -10.99 -17.94
N THR A 12 -2.60 -11.37 -18.88
CA THR A 12 -3.98 -11.78 -18.57
C THR A 12 -4.01 -13.04 -17.69
N VAL A 13 -3.18 -14.04 -18.00
CA VAL A 13 -3.07 -15.25 -17.18
C VAL A 13 -2.56 -14.91 -15.78
N LEU A 14 -1.50 -14.11 -15.66
CA LEU A 14 -0.93 -13.70 -14.37
C LEU A 14 -1.92 -12.87 -13.53
N ALA A 15 -2.69 -11.98 -14.16
CA ALA A 15 -3.75 -11.23 -13.48
C ALA A 15 -4.85 -12.15 -12.92
N ALA A 16 -5.26 -13.17 -13.70
CA ALA A 16 -6.24 -14.15 -13.24
C ALA A 16 -5.73 -14.99 -12.05
N ILE A 17 -4.43 -15.33 -12.04
CA ILE A 17 -3.78 -15.95 -10.89
C ILE A 17 -3.84 -15.01 -9.68
N GLY A 18 -3.52 -13.73 -9.85
CA GLY A 18 -3.61 -12.71 -8.80
C GLY A 18 -4.99 -12.65 -8.14
N THR A 19 -6.07 -12.60 -8.93
CA THR A 19 -7.45 -12.63 -8.40
C THR A 19 -7.75 -13.91 -7.59
N ARG A 20 -7.17 -15.05 -7.97
CA ARG A 20 -7.34 -16.30 -7.20
C ARG A 20 -6.55 -16.29 -5.90
N LEU A 21 -5.39 -15.65 -5.88
CA LEU A 21 -4.54 -15.54 -4.69
C LEU A 21 -5.11 -14.55 -3.67
N GLU A 22 -5.78 -13.49 -4.11
CA GLU A 22 -6.29 -12.41 -3.25
C GLU A 22 -7.13 -12.92 -2.06
N SER A 23 -8.01 -13.90 -2.29
CA SER A 23 -8.84 -14.47 -1.21
C SER A 23 -8.09 -15.48 -0.31
N GLN A 24 -6.89 -15.90 -0.70
CA GLN A 24 -6.08 -16.92 -0.01
C GLN A 24 -4.98 -16.30 0.84
N VAL A 25 -4.50 -15.12 0.46
CA VAL A 25 -3.46 -14.42 1.19
C VAL A 25 -4.06 -13.78 2.43
N ASN A 26 -3.68 -14.30 3.59
CA ASN A 26 -4.05 -13.68 4.87
C ASN A 26 -3.12 -12.49 5.15
N ARG A 27 -3.52 -11.66 6.12
CA ARG A 27 -2.68 -10.57 6.63
C ARG A 27 -1.43 -11.15 7.31
N ILE A 28 -0.35 -10.39 7.26
CA ILE A 28 0.92 -10.69 7.91
C ILE A 28 1.03 -9.76 9.13
N SER A 29 1.28 -10.35 10.30
CA SER A 29 1.60 -9.60 11.52
C SER A 29 3.01 -9.03 11.39
N VAL A 30 3.15 -7.71 11.46
CA VAL A 30 4.43 -7.00 11.44
C VAL A 30 4.60 -6.15 12.70
N ARG A 31 5.85 -5.78 12.99
CA ARG A 31 6.20 -4.83 14.07
C ARG A 31 6.81 -3.58 13.47
N LEU A 32 6.37 -2.43 13.96
CA LEU A 32 6.85 -1.12 13.53
C LEU A 32 7.23 -0.29 14.76
N PRO A 33 8.32 0.49 14.69
CA PRO A 33 8.60 1.50 15.70
C PRO A 33 7.40 2.41 15.91
N ARG A 34 7.08 2.69 17.17
CA ARG A 34 5.93 3.50 17.57
C ARG A 34 5.89 4.85 16.85
N SER A 35 7.02 5.53 16.77
CA SER A 35 7.14 6.82 16.08
C SER A 35 6.80 6.76 14.59
N LEU A 36 7.14 5.66 13.91
CA LEU A 36 6.79 5.46 12.50
C LEU A 36 5.30 5.12 12.35
N ALA A 37 4.76 4.30 13.25
CA ALA A 37 3.34 3.95 13.26
C ALA A 37 2.45 5.17 13.52
N GLU A 38 2.82 6.02 14.47
CA GLU A 38 2.15 7.31 14.75
C GLU A 38 2.23 8.25 13.53
N SER A 39 3.39 8.30 12.85
CA SER A 39 3.55 9.09 11.63
C SER A 39 2.67 8.58 10.48
N ALA A 40 2.52 7.27 10.34
CA ALA A 40 1.63 6.66 9.35
C ALA A 40 0.15 6.97 9.63
N ILE A 41 -0.28 6.89 10.89
CA ILE A 41 -1.64 7.29 11.30
C ILE A 41 -1.88 8.76 10.96
N ALA A 42 -0.95 9.65 11.35
CA ALA A 42 -1.07 11.08 11.08
C ALA A 42 -1.12 11.40 9.58
N ALA A 43 -0.44 10.62 8.73
CA ALA A 43 -0.51 10.77 7.28
C ALA A 43 -1.87 10.35 6.71
N TRP A 44 -2.51 9.33 7.29
CA TRP A 44 -3.86 8.90 6.91
C TRP A 44 -4.94 9.89 7.36
N ASP A 45 -4.85 10.40 8.59
CA ASP A 45 -5.84 11.31 9.17
C ASP A 45 -5.77 12.74 8.61
N ARG A 46 -4.78 13.04 7.76
CA ARG A 46 -4.61 14.38 7.19
C ARG A 46 -5.72 14.67 6.19
N GLU A 47 -6.51 15.69 6.50
CA GLU A 47 -7.40 16.32 5.53
C GLU A 47 -6.56 17.19 4.56
N GLU A 48 -6.60 16.88 3.26
CA GLU A 48 -5.99 17.71 2.23
C GLU A 48 -6.91 18.90 1.91
N SER A 49 -6.69 20.04 2.58
CA SER A 49 -7.46 21.26 2.31
C SER A 49 -6.85 22.03 1.14
N GLY A 50 -7.29 21.74 -0.08
CA GLY A 50 -6.87 22.46 -1.28
C GLY A 50 -7.47 21.83 -2.53
N GLY A 51 -7.96 22.64 -3.47
CA GLY A 51 -8.37 22.11 -4.77
C GLY A 51 -7.15 21.60 -5.52
N PHE A 52 -7.25 20.41 -6.11
CA PHE A 52 -6.23 19.91 -7.03
C PHE A 52 -6.15 20.88 -8.22
N GLY A 53 -5.05 21.65 -8.30
CA GLY A 53 -4.73 22.46 -9.48
C GLY A 53 -4.42 21.57 -10.69
N GLU A 54 -3.84 22.16 -11.75
CA GLU A 54 -3.20 21.34 -12.78
C GLU A 54 -2.04 20.57 -12.15
N GLU A 55 -2.15 19.24 -12.18
CA GLU A 55 -1.15 18.31 -11.66
C GLU A 55 -0.33 17.77 -12.84
N SER A 56 0.99 17.77 -12.69
CA SER A 56 1.88 17.07 -13.62
C SER A 56 1.73 15.55 -13.46
N ARG A 57 2.22 14.78 -14.45
CA ARG A 57 2.18 13.32 -14.35
C ARG A 57 2.97 12.78 -13.15
N GLU A 58 4.11 13.40 -12.85
CA GLU A 58 4.97 12.98 -11.73
C GLU A 58 4.28 13.24 -10.38
N GLU A 59 3.61 14.39 -10.24
CA GLU A 59 2.82 14.69 -9.03
C GLU A 59 1.65 13.72 -8.87
N TYR A 60 0.97 13.36 -9.97
CA TYR A 60 -0.09 12.35 -9.95
C TYR A 60 0.43 10.99 -9.47
N GLU A 61 1.56 10.53 -10.02
CA GLU A 61 2.17 9.25 -9.64
C GLU A 61 2.59 9.26 -8.16
N MET A 62 3.19 10.35 -7.67
CA MET A 62 3.52 10.51 -6.24
C MET A 62 2.28 10.52 -5.34
N ARG A 63 1.20 11.18 -5.77
CA ARG A 63 -0.06 11.19 -5.00
C ARG A 63 -0.71 9.80 -4.96
N ASP A 64 -0.70 9.08 -6.07
CA ASP A 64 -1.24 7.72 -6.16
C ASP A 64 -0.47 6.76 -5.23
N ASP A 65 0.86 6.80 -5.27
CA ASP A 65 1.72 6.03 -4.37
C ASP A 65 1.47 6.40 -2.89
N ALA A 66 1.36 7.69 -2.57
CA ALA A 66 1.06 8.16 -1.22
C ALA A 66 -0.32 7.67 -0.75
N ALA A 67 -1.32 7.65 -1.62
CA ALA A 67 -2.65 7.12 -1.32
C ALA A 67 -2.62 5.60 -1.08
N GLU A 68 -1.84 4.83 -1.85
CA GLU A 68 -1.64 3.39 -1.62
C GLU A 68 -0.99 3.15 -0.23
N LEU A 69 0.04 3.93 0.11
CA LEU A 69 0.75 3.81 1.38
C LEU A 69 -0.06 4.29 2.59
N ALA A 70 -0.97 5.25 2.41
CA ALA A 70 -1.82 5.78 3.48
C ALA A 70 -2.74 4.70 4.10
N TRP A 71 -3.07 3.64 3.34
CA TRP A 71 -3.81 2.49 3.87
C TRP A 71 -3.09 1.77 5.03
N ILE A 72 -1.77 1.92 5.15
CA ILE A 72 -1.00 1.41 6.29
C ILE A 72 -1.37 2.19 7.56
N GLY A 73 -1.51 3.51 7.46
CA GLY A 73 -1.98 4.36 8.56
C GLY A 73 -3.35 3.94 9.07
N LEU A 74 -4.30 3.72 8.16
CA LEU A 74 -5.63 3.18 8.50
C LEU A 74 -5.54 1.79 9.16
N ALA A 75 -4.70 0.90 8.63
CA ALA A 75 -4.55 -0.44 9.18
C ALA A 75 -4.03 -0.40 10.63
N ILE A 76 -3.09 0.49 10.93
CA ILE A 76 -2.56 0.69 12.27
C ILE A 76 -3.62 1.31 13.18
N SER A 77 -4.39 2.30 12.72
CA SER A 77 -5.41 2.94 13.55
C SER A 77 -6.56 1.99 13.91
N GLU A 78 -6.98 1.12 12.99
CA GLU A 78 -8.09 0.18 13.22
C GLU A 78 -7.68 -1.09 13.97
N ARG A 79 -6.47 -1.59 13.74
CA ARG A 79 -6.06 -2.95 14.16
C ARG A 79 -4.73 -3.02 14.88
N GLY A 80 -3.99 -1.91 14.98
CA GLY A 80 -2.71 -1.86 15.65
C GLY A 80 -2.84 -2.06 17.16
N VAL A 81 -1.93 -2.84 17.73
CA VAL A 81 -1.78 -3.03 19.17
C VAL A 81 -0.43 -2.47 19.60
N TRP A 82 -0.44 -1.53 20.53
CA TRP A 82 0.78 -0.95 21.09
C TRP A 82 1.44 -1.93 22.07
N ASP A 83 2.74 -2.15 21.89
CA ASP A 83 3.59 -3.01 22.72
C ASP A 83 4.90 -2.27 23.01
N GLY A 84 4.88 -1.44 24.05
CA GLY A 84 5.97 -0.53 24.39
C GLY A 84 6.23 0.50 23.27
N GLU A 85 7.48 0.51 22.78
CA GLU A 85 7.95 1.37 21.68
C GLU A 85 7.66 0.80 20.28
N GLU A 86 6.81 -0.22 20.19
CA GLU A 86 6.43 -0.86 18.93
C GLU A 86 4.90 -0.90 18.78
N ALA A 87 4.44 -0.90 17.52
CA ALA A 87 3.08 -1.27 17.13
C ALA A 87 3.11 -2.64 16.44
N VAL A 88 2.25 -3.55 16.88
CA VAL A 88 1.98 -4.82 16.20
C VAL A 88 0.73 -4.66 15.36
N VAL A 89 0.80 -4.92 14.06
CA VAL A 89 -0.34 -4.72 13.14
C VAL A 89 -0.39 -5.81 12.08
N ASP A 90 -1.60 -6.26 11.76
CA ASP A 90 -1.87 -7.15 10.63
C ASP A 90 -2.07 -6.35 9.34
N LEU A 91 -1.09 -6.44 8.43
CA LEU A 91 -1.10 -5.80 7.11
C LEU A 91 -1.42 -6.79 5.99
N ASN A 92 -2.16 -6.34 4.97
CA ASN A 92 -2.31 -7.11 3.74
C ASN A 92 -0.95 -7.21 3.04
N VAL A 93 -0.66 -8.35 2.39
CA VAL A 93 0.57 -8.56 1.61
C VAL A 93 0.81 -7.46 0.58
N VAL A 94 -0.24 -6.88 -0.01
CA VAL A 94 -0.16 -5.77 -0.96
C VAL A 94 0.39 -4.51 -0.27
N GLN A 95 -0.07 -4.20 0.94
CA GLN A 95 0.41 -3.05 1.72
C GLN A 95 1.89 -3.22 2.11
N VAL A 96 2.28 -4.43 2.52
CA VAL A 96 3.69 -4.75 2.81
C VAL A 96 4.54 -4.59 1.55
N ALA A 97 4.07 -5.13 0.42
CA ALA A 97 4.80 -5.03 -0.85
C ALA A 97 4.92 -3.58 -1.33
N ALA A 98 3.89 -2.75 -1.16
CA ALA A 98 3.93 -1.32 -1.49
C ALA A 98 4.97 -0.58 -0.64
N ALA A 99 4.98 -0.78 0.69
CA ALA A 99 5.98 -0.17 1.57
C ALA A 99 7.42 -0.57 1.20
N LEU A 100 7.64 -1.85 0.85
CA LEU A 100 8.95 -2.33 0.43
C LEU A 100 9.39 -1.79 -0.94
N ARG A 101 8.46 -1.52 -1.85
CA ARG A 101 8.76 -0.86 -3.14
C ARG A 101 9.14 0.60 -2.94
N ALA A 102 8.40 1.33 -2.09
CA ALA A 102 8.68 2.74 -1.80
C ALA A 102 10.03 2.96 -1.08
N ALA A 103 10.61 1.92 -0.49
CA ALA A 103 11.91 1.98 0.16
C ALA A 103 13.12 1.79 -0.80
N GLN A 104 12.89 1.56 -2.10
CA GLN A 104 13.93 1.34 -3.11
C GLN A 104 13.98 2.47 -4.12
#